data_AF-Q18IB2-F1
#
_entry.id   AF-Q18IB2-F1
#
_cell.length_a   1.000
_cell.length_b   1.000
_cell.length_c   1.000
_cell.angle_alpha   90.00
_cell.angle_beta   90.00
_cell.angle_gamma   90.00
#
_symmetry.space_group_name_H-M   'P 1'
#
loop_
_entity.id
_entity.type
_entity.pdbx_description
1 polymer ?
#
loop_
_entity_poly.entity_id
_entity_poly.type
_entity_poly.pdbx_seq_one_letter_code
_entity_poly.pdbx_strand_id
1 'polypeptide(L)'
;MKILDTNLWVFGTLRTNEQAAELLAEIDRGETTSAINAYMVQEALAAFDRTQSLSAADRDTVKTRFLTRLTRMTGLIEAPSSRDVSDALLREQRSAPTVQTLARVCEIQPKDVPILVLAFEHRDHEPTILTNDESFAELEPAAHLLPEITIEHVS
;
A
#
# COMPACT_ATOMS: atom_id res chain seq x y z
N MET A 1 9.93 10.35 2.39
CA MET A 1 8.50 10.07 2.01
C MET A 1 8.04 8.78 2.70
N LYS A 2 6.73 8.56 2.94
CA LYS A 2 6.24 7.30 3.51
C LYS A 2 5.36 6.53 2.51
N ILE A 3 5.72 5.29 2.19
CA ILE A 3 4.91 4.37 1.37
C ILE A 3 4.21 3.41 2.32
N LEU A 4 2.88 3.49 2.41
CA LEU A 4 2.12 2.63 3.31
C LEU A 4 1.79 1.34 2.57
N ASP A 5 2.10 0.19 3.16
CA ASP A 5 1.57 -1.09 2.71
C ASP A 5 0.03 -1.05 2.72
N THR A 6 -0.59 -1.83 1.86
CA THR A 6 -2.05 -1.99 1.77
C THR A 6 -2.67 -2.35 3.12
N ASN A 7 -1.99 -3.12 3.98
CA ASN A 7 -2.51 -3.44 5.31
C ASN A 7 -2.75 -2.16 6.16
N LEU A 8 -1.86 -1.17 6.13
CA LEU A 8 -2.00 0.08 6.86
C LEU A 8 -3.10 0.97 6.26
N TRP A 9 -3.25 1.00 4.94
CA TRP A 9 -4.39 1.68 4.29
C TRP A 9 -5.73 1.10 4.76
N VAL A 10 -5.82 -0.23 4.85
CA VAL A 10 -7.02 -0.95 5.30
C VAL A 10 -7.27 -0.68 6.79
N PHE A 11 -6.28 -0.87 7.65
CA PHE A 11 -6.43 -0.69 9.10
C PHE A 11 -6.73 0.75 9.48
N GLY A 12 -6.04 1.72 8.88
CA GLY A 12 -6.29 3.13 9.12
C GLY A 12 -7.68 3.55 8.63
N THR A 13 -8.14 3.00 7.50
CA THR A 13 -9.50 3.26 7.00
C THR A 13 -10.55 2.65 7.91
N LEU A 14 -10.35 1.42 8.41
CA LEU A 14 -11.27 0.76 9.32
C LEU A 14 -11.16 1.26 10.77
N ARG A 15 -10.12 2.05 11.08
CA ARG A 15 -9.75 2.51 12.42
C ARG A 15 -9.50 1.36 13.40
N THR A 16 -8.91 0.28 12.91
CA THR A 16 -8.55 -0.90 13.71
C THR A 16 -7.12 -0.85 14.23
N ASN A 17 -6.30 0.09 13.75
CA ASN A 17 -4.97 0.39 14.24
C ASN A 17 -4.84 1.92 14.36
N GLU A 18 -4.51 2.42 15.56
CA GLU A 18 -4.45 3.86 15.85
C GLU A 18 -3.29 4.54 15.10
N GLN A 19 -2.13 3.90 15.02
CA GLN A 19 -0.97 4.42 14.32
C GLN A 19 -1.23 4.54 12.81
N ALA A 20 -1.85 3.53 12.20
CA ALA A 20 -2.28 3.59 10.81
C ALA A 20 -3.32 4.69 10.58
N ALA A 21 -4.26 4.90 11.52
CA ALA A 21 -5.25 5.95 11.40
C ALA A 21 -4.62 7.36 11.47
N GLU A 22 -3.63 7.56 12.34
CA GLU A 22 -2.89 8.82 12.45
C GLU A 22 -2.05 9.09 11.20
N LEU A 23 -1.32 8.09 10.69
CA LEU A 23 -0.57 8.21 9.44
C LEU A 23 -1.47 8.68 8.27
N LEU A 24 -2.67 8.12 8.15
CA LEU A 24 -3.61 8.58 7.13
C LEU A 24 -4.09 10.01 7.39
N ALA A 25 -4.21 10.45 8.64
CA ALA A 25 -4.60 11.82 8.99
C ALA A 25 -3.48 12.84 8.74
N GLU A 26 -2.21 12.46 8.93
CA GLU A 26 -1.05 13.26 8.53
C GLU A 26 -0.99 13.41 7.01
N ILE A 27 -1.23 12.33 6.25
CA ILE A 27 -1.30 12.37 4.78
C ILE A 27 -2.47 13.22 4.30
N ASP A 28 -3.64 13.13 4.94
CA ASP A 28 -4.79 14.00 4.64
C ASP A 28 -4.40 15.49 4.72
N ARG A 29 -3.70 15.87 5.80
CA ARG A 29 -3.25 17.23 6.10
C ARG A 29 -2.04 17.67 5.27
N GLY A 30 -1.37 16.76 4.57
CA GLY A 30 -0.14 17.03 3.83
C GLY A 30 1.09 17.18 4.72
N GLU A 31 1.01 16.76 5.99
CA GLU A 31 2.13 16.75 6.93
C GLU A 31 3.13 15.63 6.58
N THR A 32 2.62 14.53 6.00
CA THR A 32 3.40 13.40 5.49
C THR A 32 3.09 13.17 4.01
N THR A 33 4.11 13.08 3.17
CA THR A 33 3.95 12.73 1.75
C THR A 33 3.90 11.22 1.54
N SER A 34 3.01 10.77 0.66
CA SER A 34 2.82 9.37 0.32
C SER A 34 2.41 9.17 -1.13
N ALA A 35 2.43 7.92 -1.59
CA ALA A 35 1.95 7.49 -2.89
C ALA A 35 1.21 6.15 -2.74
N ILE A 36 0.27 5.91 -3.65
CA ILE A 36 -0.45 4.65 -3.77
C ILE A 36 -0.63 4.36 -5.26
N ASN A 37 -0.45 3.10 -5.67
CA ASN A 37 -0.67 2.69 -7.07
C ASN A 37 -1.99 1.92 -7.24
N ALA A 38 -2.37 1.65 -8.49
CA ALA A 38 -3.62 0.97 -8.83
C ALA A 38 -3.74 -0.43 -8.21
N TYR A 39 -2.62 -1.15 -8.14
CA TYR A 39 -2.56 -2.47 -7.51
C TYR A 39 -2.93 -2.40 -6.03
N MET A 40 -2.32 -1.47 -5.28
CA MET A 40 -2.58 -1.29 -3.84
C MET A 40 -4.01 -0.82 -3.57
N VAL A 41 -4.56 0.04 -4.42
CA VAL A 41 -5.99 0.43 -4.34
C VAL A 41 -6.88 -0.81 -4.49
N GLN A 42 -6.64 -1.65 -5.51
CA GLN A 42 -7.43 -2.85 -5.74
C GLN A 42 -7.28 -3.88 -4.61
N GLU A 43 -6.08 -4.04 -4.05
CA GLU A 43 -5.82 -4.86 -2.86
C GLU A 43 -6.67 -4.39 -1.67
N ALA A 44 -6.72 -3.08 -1.42
CA ALA A 44 -7.49 -2.50 -0.33
C ALA A 44 -9.01 -2.74 -0.53
N LEU A 45 -9.51 -2.51 -1.74
CA LEU A 45 -10.92 -2.78 -2.08
C LEU A 45 -11.28 -4.25 -1.87
N ALA A 46 -10.42 -5.17 -2.32
CA ALA A 46 -10.59 -6.61 -2.11
C ALA A 46 -10.44 -7.03 -0.64
N ALA A 47 -9.66 -6.30 0.17
CA ALA A 47 -9.56 -6.53 1.59
C ALA A 47 -10.85 -6.14 2.33
N PHE A 48 -11.46 -4.99 1.97
CA PHE A 48 -12.76 -4.61 2.52
C PHE A 48 -13.84 -5.64 2.21
N ASP A 49 -13.86 -6.20 1.00
CA ASP A 49 -14.82 -7.26 0.62
C ASP A 49 -14.70 -8.54 1.45
N ARG A 50 -13.48 -8.87 1.89
CA ARG A 50 -13.20 -10.07 2.69
C ARG A 50 -13.35 -9.83 4.19
N THR A 51 -13.56 -8.59 4.62
CA THR A 51 -13.69 -8.25 6.04
C THR A 51 -15.02 -8.75 6.59
N GLN A 52 -14.98 -9.79 7.44
CA GLN A 52 -16.17 -10.48 7.94
C GLN A 52 -17.02 -9.62 8.88
N SER A 53 -16.42 -8.67 9.59
CA SER A 53 -17.13 -7.76 10.49
C SER A 53 -17.98 -6.70 9.78
N LEU A 54 -17.84 -6.56 8.45
CA LEU A 54 -18.61 -5.61 7.66
C LEU A 54 -19.79 -6.29 6.99
N SER A 55 -20.98 -5.70 7.13
CA SER A 55 -22.13 -6.03 6.29
C SER A 55 -21.88 -5.59 4.84
N ALA A 56 -22.70 -6.05 3.89
CA ALA A 56 -22.59 -5.63 2.49
C ALA A 56 -22.70 -4.09 2.34
N ALA A 57 -23.63 -3.46 3.05
CA ALA A 57 -23.80 -2.01 3.03
C ALA A 57 -22.59 -1.27 3.65
N ASP A 58 -22.00 -1.83 4.71
CA ASP A 58 -20.80 -1.25 5.32
C ASP A 58 -19.58 -1.36 4.40
N ARG A 59 -19.46 -2.45 3.64
CA ARG A 59 -18.37 -2.62 2.64
C ARG A 59 -18.42 -1.52 1.60
N ASP A 60 -19.59 -1.27 1.00
CA ASP A 60 -19.76 -0.21 0.01
C ASP A 60 -19.48 1.19 0.59
N THR A 61 -19.92 1.42 1.83
CA THR A 61 -19.66 2.67 2.55
C THR A 61 -18.16 2.87 2.81
N VAL A 62 -17.46 1.83 3.26
CA VAL A 62 -16.02 1.88 3.53
C VAL A 62 -15.23 2.09 2.25
N LYS A 63 -15.56 1.39 1.16
CA LYS A 63 -14.92 1.57 -0.15
C LYS A 63 -15.10 3.01 -0.67
N THR A 64 -16.33 3.53 -0.59
CA THR A 64 -16.63 4.91 -0.99
C THR A 64 -15.84 5.91 -0.15
N ARG A 65 -15.76 5.70 1.17
CA ARG A 65 -14.96 6.52 2.08
C ARG A 65 -13.48 6.47 1.71
N PHE A 66 -12.93 5.28 1.48
CA PHE A 66 -11.54 5.08 1.10
C PHE A 66 -11.20 5.86 -0.18
N LEU A 67 -11.94 5.62 -1.27
CA LEU A 67 -11.71 6.29 -2.55
C LEU A 67 -11.90 7.82 -2.44
N THR A 68 -12.94 8.27 -1.74
CA THR A 68 -13.16 9.71 -1.51
C THR A 68 -12.01 10.33 -0.74
N ARG A 69 -11.45 9.63 0.25
CA ARG A 69 -10.31 10.10 1.04
C ARG A 69 -9.08 10.28 0.16
N LEU A 70 -8.74 9.29 -0.69
CA LEU A 70 -7.62 9.39 -1.62
C LEU A 70 -7.69 10.64 -2.51
N THR A 71 -8.89 11.00 -2.99
CA THR A 71 -9.08 12.21 -3.84
C THR A 71 -8.90 13.54 -3.10
N ARG A 72 -8.91 13.53 -1.76
CA ARG A 72 -8.85 14.73 -0.91
C ARG A 72 -7.55 14.84 -0.12
N MET A 73 -6.72 13.79 -0.13
CA MET A 73 -5.45 13.75 0.58
C MET A 73 -4.46 14.73 -0.06
N THR A 74 -4.01 15.71 0.73
CA THR A 74 -3.07 16.73 0.24
C THR A 74 -1.64 16.19 0.13
N GLY A 75 -1.27 15.23 0.98
CA GLY A 75 0.05 14.58 0.98
C GLY A 75 0.20 13.46 -0.06
N LEU A 76 -0.84 13.11 -0.81
CA LEU A 76 -0.79 12.04 -1.79
C LEU A 76 -0.28 12.59 -3.14
N ILE A 77 0.99 12.36 -3.44
CA ILE A 77 1.64 12.92 -4.64
C ILE A 77 1.41 12.06 -5.89
N GLU A 78 0.99 10.81 -5.70
CA GLU A 78 0.58 9.91 -6.78
C GLU A 78 -0.61 9.06 -6.33
N ALA A 79 -1.64 9.04 -7.17
CA ALA A 79 -2.81 8.19 -7.03
C ALA A 79 -3.29 7.71 -8.41
N PRO A 80 -3.71 6.45 -8.55
CA PRO A 80 -4.16 5.91 -9.83
C PRO A 80 -5.48 6.54 -10.27
N SER A 81 -5.73 6.56 -11.57
CA SER A 81 -7.06 6.88 -12.08
C SER A 81 -7.99 5.67 -11.91
N SER A 82 -9.30 5.91 -11.86
CA SER A 82 -10.29 4.83 -11.75
C SER A 82 -10.25 3.82 -12.91
N ARG A 83 -9.61 4.18 -14.04
CA ARG A 83 -9.44 3.30 -15.20
C ARG A 83 -8.31 2.30 -15.05
N ASP A 84 -7.39 2.56 -14.12
CA ASP A 84 -6.20 1.72 -13.90
C ASP A 84 -6.52 0.53 -12.98
N VAL A 85 -7.72 0.51 -12.39
CA VAL A 85 -8.16 -0.47 -11.40
C VAL A 85 -9.09 -1.51 -12.05
N SER A 86 -8.75 -2.80 -11.95
CA SER A 86 -9.60 -3.90 -12.41
C SER A 86 -9.46 -5.16 -11.53
N ASP A 87 -10.48 -6.02 -11.53
CA ASP A 87 -10.44 -7.29 -10.79
C ASP A 87 -9.38 -8.27 -11.31
N ALA A 88 -9.01 -8.14 -12.58
CA ALA A 88 -7.95 -8.95 -13.18
C ALA A 88 -6.55 -8.49 -12.71
N LEU A 89 -6.40 -7.22 -12.37
CA LEU A 89 -5.12 -6.58 -12.04
C LEU A 89 -4.33 -7.33 -10.98
N LEU A 90 -4.99 -7.76 -9.88
CA LEU A 90 -4.28 -8.44 -8.79
C LEU A 90 -3.65 -9.75 -9.24
N ARG A 91 -4.38 -10.56 -10.01
CA ARG A 91 -3.89 -11.85 -10.48
C ARG A 91 -2.84 -11.66 -11.56
N GLU A 92 -3.09 -10.75 -12.51
CA GLU A 92 -2.15 -10.45 -13.59
C GLU A 92 -0.82 -9.93 -13.04
N GLN A 93 -0.86 -8.96 -12.13
CA GLN A 93 0.34 -8.37 -11.57
C GLN A 93 1.12 -9.35 -10.70
N ARG A 94 0.44 -10.11 -9.83
CA ARG A 94 1.12 -11.13 -9.01
C ARG A 94 1.71 -12.26 -9.83
N SER A 95 1.09 -12.65 -10.94
CA SER A 95 1.58 -13.73 -11.81
C SER A 95 2.56 -13.25 -12.88
N ALA A 96 2.77 -11.93 -13.02
CA ALA A 96 3.72 -11.38 -13.97
C ALA A 96 5.13 -11.96 -13.70
N PRO A 97 5.83 -12.46 -14.73
CA PRO A 97 7.15 -13.07 -14.56
C PRO A 97 8.14 -12.15 -13.85
N THR A 98 8.10 -10.84 -14.14
CA THR A 98 8.94 -9.83 -13.49
C THR A 98 8.68 -9.74 -11.99
N VAL A 99 7.40 -9.76 -11.57
CA VAL A 99 7.01 -9.76 -10.16
C VAL A 99 7.46 -11.05 -9.48
N GLN A 100 7.26 -12.20 -10.10
CA GLN A 100 7.70 -13.49 -9.56
C GLN A 100 9.22 -13.57 -9.42
N THR A 101 9.97 -13.04 -10.38
CA THR A 101 11.43 -12.97 -10.31
C THR A 101 11.90 -12.06 -9.19
N LEU A 102 11.36 -10.84 -9.08
CA LEU A 102 11.73 -9.90 -8.01
C LEU A 102 11.36 -10.44 -6.63
N ALA A 103 10.17 -11.00 -6.47
CA ALA A 103 9.75 -11.66 -5.23
C ALA A 103 10.77 -12.72 -4.80
N ARG A 104 11.26 -13.54 -5.74
CA ARG A 104 12.26 -14.57 -5.46
C ARG A 104 13.65 -13.99 -5.15
N VAL A 105 14.08 -12.94 -5.84
CA VAL A 105 15.41 -12.32 -5.65
C VAL A 105 15.48 -11.55 -4.34
N CYS A 106 14.39 -10.91 -3.94
CA CYS A 106 14.27 -10.16 -2.70
C CYS A 106 13.70 -11.02 -1.56
N GLU A 107 13.40 -12.31 -1.79
CA GLU A 107 12.85 -13.23 -0.79
C GLU A 107 11.55 -12.75 -0.12
N ILE A 108 10.73 -11.96 -0.83
CA ILE A 108 9.43 -11.43 -0.38
C ILE A 108 8.25 -12.10 -1.09
N GLN A 109 7.02 -11.84 -0.64
CA GLN A 109 5.84 -12.36 -1.33
C GLN A 109 5.56 -11.56 -2.61
N PRO A 110 5.00 -12.18 -3.67
CA PRO A 110 4.62 -11.47 -4.90
C PRO A 110 3.66 -10.30 -4.69
N LYS A 111 2.89 -10.28 -3.60
CA LYS A 111 1.97 -9.20 -3.27
C LYS A 111 2.71 -7.91 -2.84
N ASP A 112 3.94 -8.04 -2.34
CA ASP A 112 4.72 -6.96 -1.75
C ASP A 112 5.57 -6.25 -2.82
N VAL A 113 5.87 -6.94 -3.93
CA VAL A 113 6.68 -6.38 -5.03
C VAL A 113 6.12 -5.08 -5.59
N PRO A 114 4.81 -4.92 -5.86
CA PRO A 114 4.29 -3.64 -6.36
C PRO A 114 4.49 -2.48 -5.38
N ILE A 115 4.60 -2.74 -4.08
CA ILE A 115 4.87 -1.74 -3.04
C ILE A 115 6.36 -1.35 -3.10
N LEU A 116 7.25 -2.35 -3.21
CA LEU A 116 8.68 -2.13 -3.38
C LEU A 116 9.01 -1.36 -4.68
N VAL A 117 8.33 -1.70 -5.78
CA VAL A 117 8.45 -0.99 -7.06
C VAL A 117 8.01 0.47 -6.93
N LEU A 118 6.87 0.72 -6.28
CA LEU A 118 6.41 2.10 -6.03
C LEU A 118 7.44 2.88 -5.19
N ALA A 119 7.99 2.27 -4.14
CA ALA A 119 9.06 2.91 -3.37
C ALA A 119 10.29 3.22 -4.26
N PHE A 120 10.70 2.31 -5.14
CA PHE A 120 11.81 2.55 -6.05
C PHE A 120 11.55 3.65 -7.10
N GLU A 121 10.31 3.77 -7.59
CA GLU A 121 9.91 4.88 -8.47
C GLU A 121 10.10 6.24 -7.78
N HIS A 122 9.91 6.27 -6.46
CA HIS A 122 10.09 7.45 -5.60
C HIS A 122 11.44 7.49 -4.85
N ARG A 123 12.43 6.70 -5.27
CA ARG A 123 13.75 6.58 -4.59
C ARG A 123 14.46 7.90 -4.30
N ASP A 124 14.28 8.91 -5.15
CA ASP A 124 14.88 10.24 -4.98
C ASP A 124 14.32 11.00 -3.75
N HIS A 125 13.26 10.48 -3.13
CA HIS A 125 12.65 11.00 -1.89
C HIS A 125 12.96 10.14 -0.64
N GLU A 126 13.94 9.24 -0.74
CA GLU A 126 14.37 8.30 0.32
C GLU A 126 13.15 7.68 1.04
N PRO A 127 12.34 6.87 0.33
CA PRO A 127 11.08 6.41 0.87
C PRO A 127 11.28 5.35 1.96
N THR A 128 10.46 5.47 3.01
CA THR A 128 10.28 4.38 3.98
C THR A 128 8.96 3.67 3.70
N ILE A 129 9.03 2.37 3.45
CA ILE A 129 7.86 1.49 3.42
C ILE A 129 7.44 1.20 4.86
N LEU A 130 6.19 1.48 5.21
CA LEU A 130 5.60 1.14 6.49
C LEU A 130 4.67 -0.05 6.31
N THR A 131 4.86 -1.13 7.08
CA THR A 131 4.01 -2.33 6.98
C THR A 131 3.73 -2.95 8.34
N ASN A 132 2.56 -3.56 8.50
CA ASN A 132 2.26 -4.44 9.63
C ASN A 132 2.68 -5.91 9.38
N ASP A 133 3.19 -6.25 8.18
CA ASP A 133 3.69 -7.58 7.85
C ASP A 133 5.15 -7.73 8.29
N GLU A 134 5.38 -8.47 9.38
CA GLU A 134 6.72 -8.71 9.93
C GLU A 134 7.68 -9.30 8.89
N SER A 135 7.20 -10.26 8.08
CA SER A 135 8.03 -10.93 7.08
C SER A 135 8.47 -9.99 5.95
N PHE A 136 7.65 -9.00 5.61
CA PHE A 136 8.04 -7.98 4.64
C PHE A 136 8.99 -6.95 5.26
N ALA A 137 8.81 -6.61 6.55
CA ALA A 137 9.69 -5.70 7.27
C ALA A 137 11.10 -6.26 7.52
N GLU A 138 11.29 -7.58 7.47
CA GLU A 138 12.59 -8.25 7.58
C GLU A 138 13.47 -8.09 6.33
N LEU A 139 12.90 -7.69 5.18
CA LEU A 139 13.68 -7.40 3.97
C LEU A 139 14.67 -6.27 4.26
N GLU A 140 15.96 -6.51 3.98
CA GLU A 140 17.02 -5.49 4.00
C GLU A 140 17.27 -4.95 2.59
N PRO A 141 16.68 -3.81 2.16
CA PRO A 141 16.76 -3.38 0.77
C PRO A 141 18.20 -3.13 0.29
N ALA A 142 19.07 -2.66 1.18
CA ALA A 142 20.48 -2.44 0.89
C ALA A 142 21.23 -3.72 0.48
N ALA A 143 20.86 -4.88 1.04
CA ALA A 143 21.44 -6.18 0.65
C ALA A 143 21.05 -6.60 -0.78
N HIS A 144 19.99 -6.01 -1.33
CA HIS A 144 19.46 -6.25 -2.67
C HIS A 144 19.72 -5.09 -3.64
N LEU A 145 20.72 -4.24 -3.37
CA LEU A 145 21.09 -3.09 -4.21
C LEU A 145 20.00 -2.00 -4.28
N LEU A 146 19.20 -1.84 -3.22
CA LEU A 146 18.20 -0.80 -3.08
C LEU A 146 18.46 0.07 -1.82
N PRO A 147 19.66 0.65 -1.63
CA PRO A 147 20.04 1.34 -0.40
C PRO A 147 19.22 2.61 -0.09
N GLU A 148 18.54 3.17 -1.09
CA GLU A 148 17.62 4.31 -0.96
C GLU A 148 16.30 4.01 -0.23
N ILE A 149 15.93 2.74 -0.10
CA ILE A 149 14.63 2.32 0.46
C ILE A 149 14.86 1.79 1.87
N THR A 150 14.00 2.22 2.79
CA THR A 150 13.92 1.68 4.15
C THR A 150 12.58 0.99 4.34
N ILE A 151 12.52 -0.01 5.23
CA ILE A 151 11.27 -0.69 5.59
C ILE A 151 11.17 -0.72 7.11
N GLU A 152 10.01 -0.33 7.64
CA GLU A 152 9.72 -0.28 9.08
C GLU A 152 8.44 -1.07 9.38
N HIS A 153 8.51 -1.90 10.42
CA HIS A 153 7.33 -2.57 10.97
C HIS A 153 6.51 -1.61 11.83
N VAL A 154 5.19 -1.65 11.67
CA VAL A 154 4.20 -0.87 12.41
C VAL A 154 3.23 -1.84 13.06
N SER A 155 3.25 -1.93 14.39
CA SER A 155 2.37 -2.81 15.19
C SER A 155 0.93 -2.29 15.32
#